data_AF-A0A950RIP6-F1
#
_entry.id   AF-A0A950RIP6-F1
#
_cell.length_a   1.000
_cell.length_b   1.000
_cell.length_c   1.000
_cell.angle_alpha   90.00
_cell.angle_beta   90.00
_cell.angle_gamma   90.00
#
_symmetry.space_group_name_H-M   'P 1'
#
loop_
_entity.id
_entity.type
_entity.pdbx_description
1 polymer ?
#
loop_
_entity_poly.entity_id
_entity_poly.type
_entity_poly.pdbx_seq_one_letter_code
_entity_poly.pdbx_strand_id
1 'polypeptide(L)'
;MRRRRQTLQVSTFPFLAVLLCAMGSLILLLLVIDRRAKVVARAKAMQAAQHLEEEDAQKEAARKAELEQRRLALHALLAQQAEEVQAQVQAVQQKANDAGRDLQTEEARSQELLARLREEAARLSEKETGVAVRRTKLAQTGQQTEAARAELVKMTEELEQLEQAVADLKALRQRQQQTYSLVPYKGKQGDNRKPLYVECTAHGLIFHPDRTALEGVKFSAAEVRAEVQKRILQQGKTEAVAGKTSQKPYLLMLVRPDGIASYYGTLRALEDVELDFGYEFIE
;
A
#
# COMPACT_ATOMS: atom_id res chain seq x y z
N MET A 1 178.48 -22.79 84.72
CA MET A 1 178.46 -21.50 85.45
C MET A 1 177.14 -21.34 86.21
N ARG A 2 177.19 -20.68 87.38
CA ARG A 2 176.22 -20.63 88.49
C ARG A 2 174.88 -19.87 88.23
N ARG A 3 173.81 -20.41 88.82
CA ARG A 3 172.65 -19.79 89.57
C ARG A 3 171.99 -18.48 89.07
N ARG A 4 170.64 -18.52 89.01
CA ARG A 4 169.73 -17.93 90.04
C ARG A 4 168.30 -18.48 89.94
N ARG A 5 167.71 -18.87 91.07
CA ARG A 5 166.28 -19.17 91.25
C ARG A 5 165.53 -17.84 91.46
N GLN A 6 164.40 -17.62 90.80
CA GLN A 6 163.45 -16.55 91.10
C GLN A 6 162.10 -17.16 91.50
N THR A 7 161.55 -16.57 92.55
CA THR A 7 160.34 -16.92 93.30
C THR A 7 159.06 -16.76 92.47
N LEU A 8 158.22 -17.80 92.43
CA LEU A 8 156.87 -17.77 91.88
C LEU A 8 155.98 -16.88 92.76
N GLN A 9 155.71 -15.65 92.31
CA GLN A 9 154.55 -14.88 92.79
C GLN A 9 153.35 -15.31 91.95
N VAL A 10 152.38 -15.97 92.60
CA VAL A 10 151.10 -16.33 91.96
C VAL A 10 150.26 -15.05 91.93
N SER A 11 150.27 -14.35 90.79
CA SER A 11 149.34 -13.25 90.58
C SER A 11 147.94 -13.82 90.30
N THR A 12 146.96 -13.42 91.10
CA THR A 12 145.52 -13.71 90.90
C THR A 12 144.88 -12.75 89.89
N PHE A 13 145.63 -11.73 89.46
CA PHE A 13 145.26 -10.70 88.49
C PHE A 13 144.87 -11.21 87.09
N PRO A 14 145.61 -12.16 86.45
CA PRO A 14 145.23 -12.67 85.13
C PRO A 14 143.94 -13.52 85.16
N PHE A 15 143.66 -14.26 86.25
CA PHE A 15 142.45 -15.07 86.35
C PHE A 15 141.18 -14.22 86.49
N LEU A 16 141.22 -13.19 87.34
CA LEU A 16 140.12 -12.21 87.47
C LEU A 16 139.86 -11.46 86.15
N ALA A 17 140.91 -11.10 85.41
CA ALA A 17 140.77 -10.44 84.12
C ALA A 17 140.09 -11.33 83.07
N VAL A 18 140.45 -12.61 82.99
CA VAL A 18 139.81 -13.58 82.08
C VAL A 18 138.36 -13.85 82.48
N LEU A 19 138.07 -13.97 83.77
CA LEU A 19 136.72 -14.23 84.28
C LEU A 19 135.80 -13.01 84.08
N LEU A 20 136.30 -11.79 84.30
CA LEU A 20 135.59 -10.54 84.01
C LEU A 20 135.37 -10.35 82.50
N CYS A 21 136.33 -10.75 81.66
CA CYS A 21 136.19 -10.73 80.20
C CYS A 21 135.17 -11.77 79.70
N ALA A 22 135.19 -12.99 80.26
CA ALA A 22 134.24 -14.06 79.93
C ALA A 22 132.82 -13.71 80.41
N MET A 23 132.67 -13.18 81.63
CA MET A 23 131.37 -12.70 82.12
C MET A 23 130.87 -11.49 81.33
N GLY A 24 131.75 -10.54 81.00
CA GLY A 24 131.40 -9.37 80.19
C GLY A 24 130.97 -9.72 78.76
N SER A 25 131.67 -10.65 78.11
CA SER A 25 131.29 -11.13 76.77
C SER A 25 129.99 -11.94 76.78
N LEU A 26 129.74 -12.73 77.83
CA LEU A 26 128.46 -13.44 78.02
C LEU A 26 127.29 -12.47 78.20
N ILE A 27 127.45 -11.39 78.99
CA ILE A 27 126.43 -10.36 79.19
C ILE A 27 126.12 -9.63 77.88
N LEU A 28 127.15 -9.26 77.11
CA LEU A 28 126.96 -8.63 75.80
C LEU A 28 126.24 -9.56 74.80
N LEU A 29 126.59 -10.85 74.79
CA LEU A 29 125.97 -11.84 73.93
C LEU A 29 124.48 -12.05 74.30
N LEU A 30 124.15 -12.12 75.60
CA LEU A 30 122.77 -12.16 76.07
C LEU A 30 121.97 -10.91 75.66
N LEU A 31 122.57 -9.72 75.78
CA LEU A 31 121.92 -8.46 75.38
C LEU A 31 121.65 -8.41 73.86
N VAL A 32 122.60 -8.88 73.05
CA VAL A 32 122.43 -8.95 71.58
C VAL A 32 121.36 -9.99 71.20
N ILE A 33 121.31 -11.14 71.88
CA ILE A 33 120.27 -12.17 71.65
C ILE A 33 118.89 -11.64 72.06
N ASP A 34 118.75 -11.00 73.23
CA ASP A 34 117.50 -10.38 73.68
C ASP A 34 117.03 -9.27 72.72
N ARG A 35 117.95 -8.42 72.24
CA ARG A 35 117.64 -7.40 71.25
C ARG A 35 117.19 -8.00 69.92
N ARG A 36 117.85 -9.05 69.43
CA ARG A 36 117.45 -9.78 68.20
C ARG A 36 116.11 -10.50 68.40
N ALA A 37 115.88 -11.14 69.54
CA ALA A 37 114.64 -11.82 69.86
C ALA A 37 113.46 -10.84 69.91
N LYS A 38 113.64 -9.65 70.51
CA LYS A 38 112.64 -8.58 70.51
C LYS A 38 112.34 -8.04 69.11
N VAL A 39 113.36 -7.88 68.26
CA VAL A 39 113.17 -7.47 66.85
C VAL A 39 112.40 -8.52 66.07
N VAL A 40 112.74 -9.81 66.21
CA VAL A 40 112.03 -10.92 65.55
C VAL A 40 110.60 -11.05 66.08
N ALA A 41 110.38 -10.90 67.39
CA ALA A 41 109.05 -10.93 68.00
C ALA A 41 108.17 -9.78 67.49
N ARG A 42 108.72 -8.56 67.38
CA ARG A 42 108.01 -7.42 66.79
C ARG A 42 107.71 -7.63 65.32
N ALA A 43 108.67 -8.14 64.53
CA ALA A 43 108.45 -8.44 63.12
C ALA A 43 107.37 -9.50 62.92
N LYS A 44 107.38 -10.59 63.71
CA LYS A 44 106.32 -11.61 63.70
C LYS A 44 104.97 -11.06 64.14
N ALA A 45 104.94 -10.20 65.16
CA ALA A 45 103.71 -9.56 65.62
C ALA A 45 103.13 -8.60 64.57
N MET A 46 103.99 -7.84 63.88
CA MET A 46 103.58 -6.98 62.76
C MET A 46 103.08 -7.79 61.57
N GLN A 47 103.75 -8.89 61.20
CA GLN A 47 103.30 -9.79 60.13
C GLN A 47 101.96 -10.46 60.49
N ALA A 48 101.79 -10.90 61.74
CA ALA A 48 100.51 -11.46 62.21
C ALA A 48 99.39 -10.42 62.20
N ALA A 49 99.67 -9.17 62.61
CA ALA A 49 98.71 -8.08 62.53
C ALA A 49 98.32 -7.76 61.07
N GLN A 50 99.29 -7.70 60.15
CA GLN A 50 99.05 -7.49 58.73
C GLN A 50 98.20 -8.62 58.12
N HIS A 51 98.50 -9.88 58.43
CA HIS A 51 97.70 -11.00 57.96
C HIS A 51 96.27 -10.97 58.50
N LEU A 52 96.06 -10.59 59.76
CA LEU A 52 94.72 -10.42 60.33
C LEU A 52 93.96 -9.26 59.66
N GLU A 53 94.63 -8.13 59.42
CA GLU A 53 94.05 -6.99 58.70
C GLU A 53 93.68 -7.35 57.24
N GLU A 54 94.53 -8.12 56.56
CA GLU A 54 94.26 -8.63 55.20
C GLU A 54 93.09 -9.61 55.19
N GLU A 55 93.03 -10.55 56.14
CA GLU A 55 91.92 -11.49 56.28
C GLU A 55 90.59 -10.79 56.57
N ASP A 56 90.60 -9.80 57.46
CA ASP A 56 89.39 -9.05 57.79
C ASP A 56 88.95 -8.13 56.65
N ALA A 57 89.90 -7.51 55.93
CA ALA A 57 89.62 -6.77 54.70
C ALA A 57 89.01 -7.68 53.62
N GLN A 58 89.51 -8.90 53.46
CA GLN A 58 88.96 -9.90 52.53
C GLN A 58 87.55 -10.34 52.93
N LYS A 59 87.29 -10.60 54.22
CA LYS A 59 85.94 -10.96 54.72
C LYS A 59 84.95 -9.82 54.49
N GLU A 60 85.35 -8.58 54.76
CA GLU A 60 84.49 -7.42 54.54
C GLU A 60 84.26 -7.15 53.04
N ALA A 61 85.27 -7.32 52.20
CA ALA A 61 85.12 -7.25 50.75
C ALA A 61 84.16 -8.34 50.23
N ALA A 62 84.27 -9.57 50.72
CA ALA A 62 83.39 -10.68 50.35
C ALA A 62 81.93 -10.41 50.78
N ARG A 63 81.71 -9.91 52.00
CA ARG A 63 80.37 -9.51 52.49
C ARG A 63 79.75 -8.42 51.63
N LYS A 64 80.53 -7.39 51.27
CA LYS A 64 80.08 -6.30 50.39
C LYS A 64 79.72 -6.82 49.01
N ALA A 65 80.57 -7.65 48.40
CA ALA A 65 80.30 -8.26 47.11
C ALA A 65 79.03 -9.12 47.12
N GLU A 66 78.80 -9.91 48.17
CA GLU A 66 77.58 -10.70 48.32
C GLU A 66 76.33 -9.82 48.44
N LEU A 67 76.39 -8.74 49.23
CA LEU A 67 75.29 -7.78 49.36
C LEU A 67 74.99 -7.07 48.02
N GLU A 68 76.03 -6.68 47.28
CA GLU A 68 75.87 -6.08 45.96
C GLU A 68 75.24 -7.06 44.96
N GLN A 69 75.67 -8.33 44.96
CA GLN A 69 75.07 -9.38 44.14
C GLN A 69 73.59 -9.59 44.48
N ARG A 70 73.26 -9.70 45.78
CA ARG A 70 71.86 -9.82 46.24
C ARG A 70 71.03 -8.61 45.84
N ARG A 71 71.58 -7.39 45.95
CA ARG A 71 70.92 -6.15 45.54
C ARG A 71 70.65 -6.15 44.03
N LEU A 72 71.64 -6.51 43.21
CA LEU A 72 71.50 -6.59 41.76
C LEU A 72 70.48 -7.66 41.35
N ALA A 73 70.51 -8.84 41.98
CA ALA A 73 69.54 -9.91 41.73
C ALA A 73 68.11 -9.47 42.08
N LEU A 74 67.92 -8.77 43.21
CA LEU A 74 66.63 -8.23 43.60
C LEU A 74 66.13 -7.18 42.60
N HIS A 75 66.99 -6.25 42.18
CA HIS A 75 66.62 -5.24 41.18
C HIS A 75 66.27 -5.88 39.83
N ALA A 76 67.01 -6.89 39.39
CA ALA A 76 66.70 -7.62 38.17
C ALA A 76 65.32 -8.31 38.26
N LEU A 77 65.02 -8.96 39.40
CA LEU A 77 63.72 -9.59 39.63
C LEU A 77 62.58 -8.56 39.64
N LEU A 78 62.76 -7.43 40.34
CA LEU A 78 61.75 -6.37 40.40
C LEU A 78 61.53 -5.72 39.03
N ALA A 79 62.60 -5.52 38.25
CA ALA A 79 62.50 -5.00 36.89
C ALA A 79 61.72 -5.97 35.98
N GLN A 80 62.01 -7.28 36.07
CA GLN A 80 61.26 -8.30 35.34
C GLN A 80 59.78 -8.32 35.72
N GLN A 81 59.46 -8.26 37.02
CA GLN A 81 58.07 -8.19 37.49
C GLN A 81 57.36 -6.91 37.03
N ALA A 82 58.06 -5.76 37.05
CA ALA A 82 57.50 -4.51 36.56
C ALA A 82 57.19 -4.56 35.06
N GLU A 83 58.11 -5.11 34.25
CA GLU A 83 57.89 -5.32 32.82
C GLU A 83 56.72 -6.29 32.55
N GLU A 84 56.63 -7.38 33.31
CA GLU A 84 55.54 -8.35 33.17
C GLU A 84 54.19 -7.73 33.49
N VAL A 85 54.07 -7.00 34.61
CA VAL A 85 52.84 -6.30 34.98
C VAL A 85 52.50 -5.23 33.94
N GLN A 86 53.49 -4.48 33.46
CA GLN A 86 53.27 -3.48 32.42
C GLN A 86 52.77 -4.12 31.12
N ALA A 87 53.34 -5.25 30.71
CA ALA A 87 52.88 -6.01 29.55
C ALA A 87 51.45 -6.54 29.74
N GLN A 88 51.10 -7.05 30.93
CA GLN A 88 49.75 -7.49 31.24
C GLN A 88 48.74 -6.33 31.18
N VAL A 89 49.07 -5.17 31.76
CA VAL A 89 48.23 -3.96 31.71
C VAL A 89 48.03 -3.50 30.26
N GLN A 90 49.09 -3.45 29.46
CA GLN A 90 48.99 -3.10 28.05
C GLN A 90 48.12 -4.09 27.26
N ALA A 91 48.27 -5.39 27.50
CA ALA A 91 47.45 -6.42 26.86
C ALA A 91 45.97 -6.30 27.24
N VAL A 92 45.65 -6.03 28.51
CA VAL A 92 44.28 -5.80 28.97
C VAL A 92 43.72 -4.51 28.36
N GLN A 93 44.50 -3.44 28.30
CA GLN A 93 44.08 -2.18 27.70
C GLN A 93 43.80 -2.33 26.20
N GLN A 94 44.64 -3.07 25.47
CA GLN A 94 44.41 -3.38 24.06
C GLN A 94 43.11 -4.17 23.87
N LYS A 95 42.92 -5.25 24.66
CA LYS A 95 41.67 -6.02 24.62
C LYS A 95 40.44 -5.16 24.94
N ALA A 96 40.53 -4.25 25.91
CA ALA A 96 39.43 -3.35 26.25
C ALA A 96 39.14 -2.36 25.11
N ASN A 97 40.17 -1.83 24.47
CA ASN A 97 40.02 -0.92 23.32
C ASN A 97 39.42 -1.65 22.11
N ASP A 98 39.86 -2.87 21.82
CA ASP A 98 39.35 -3.69 20.73
C ASP A 98 37.89 -4.08 20.98
N ALA A 99 37.56 -4.55 22.19
CA ALA A 99 36.17 -4.82 22.58
C ALA A 99 35.29 -3.56 22.49
N GLY A 100 35.83 -2.38 22.84
CA GLY A 100 35.14 -1.10 22.67
C GLY A 100 34.85 -0.76 21.21
N ARG A 101 35.80 -1.01 20.29
CA ARG A 101 35.62 -0.82 18.85
C ARG A 101 34.61 -1.80 18.26
N ASP A 102 34.64 -3.05 18.71
CA ASP A 102 33.68 -4.08 18.29
C ASP A 102 32.27 -3.70 18.73
N LEU A 103 32.10 -3.27 19.99
CA LEU A 103 30.83 -2.80 20.50
C LEU A 103 30.30 -1.60 19.70
N GLN A 104 31.15 -0.60 19.42
CA GLN A 104 30.76 0.55 18.59
C GLN A 104 30.33 0.14 17.18
N THR A 105 31.00 -0.86 16.60
CA THR A 105 30.65 -1.39 15.28
C THR A 105 29.30 -2.09 15.31
N GLU A 106 29.03 -2.89 16.33
CA GLU A 106 27.73 -3.55 16.53
C GLU A 106 26.61 -2.55 16.83
N GLU A 107 26.87 -1.51 17.63
CA GLU A 107 25.92 -0.43 17.86
C GLU A 107 25.59 0.32 16.56
N ALA A 108 26.58 0.64 15.75
CA ALA A 108 26.38 1.27 14.44
C ALA A 108 25.56 0.38 13.50
N ARG A 109 25.86 -0.93 13.44
CA ARG A 109 25.09 -1.92 12.67
C ARG A 109 23.63 -2.00 13.14
N SER A 110 23.42 -2.01 14.46
CA SER A 110 22.08 -2.04 15.05
C SER A 110 21.28 -0.78 14.71
N GLN A 111 21.91 0.40 14.80
CA GLN A 111 21.29 1.67 14.40
C GLN A 111 20.95 1.70 12.91
N GLU A 112 21.84 1.21 12.05
CA GLU A 112 21.59 1.10 10.61
C GLU A 112 20.41 0.16 10.32
N LEU A 113 20.35 -0.99 11.00
CA LEU A 113 19.25 -1.94 10.85
C LEU A 113 17.91 -1.34 11.30
N LEU A 114 17.89 -0.62 12.43
CA LEU A 114 16.70 0.09 12.90
C LEU A 114 16.27 1.20 11.93
N ALA A 115 17.22 1.91 11.31
CA ALA A 115 16.91 2.90 10.30
C ALA A 115 16.28 2.25 9.05
N ARG A 116 16.84 1.14 8.57
CA ARG A 116 16.28 0.35 7.45
C ARG A 116 14.88 -0.18 7.77
N LEU A 117 14.68 -0.74 8.96
CA LEU A 117 13.35 -1.23 9.40
C LEU A 117 12.32 -0.10 9.44
N ARG A 118 12.69 1.10 9.90
CA ARG A 118 11.79 2.27 9.88
C ARG A 118 11.44 2.70 8.46
N GLU A 119 12.41 2.70 7.55
CA GLU A 119 12.17 3.03 6.16
C GLU A 119 11.24 2.00 5.49
N GLU A 120 11.48 0.71 5.71
CA GLU A 120 10.62 -0.36 5.20
C GLU A 120 9.20 -0.28 5.77
N ALA A 121 9.06 -0.01 7.07
CA ALA A 121 7.76 0.20 7.70
C ALA A 121 7.02 1.40 7.10
N ALA A 122 7.72 2.51 6.83
CA ALA A 122 7.14 3.67 6.17
C ALA A 122 6.69 3.34 4.73
N ARG A 123 7.53 2.64 3.96
CA ARG A 123 7.19 2.17 2.59
C ARG A 123 6.00 1.22 2.61
N LEU A 124 5.88 0.36 3.62
CA LEU A 124 4.75 -0.56 3.75
C LEU A 124 3.46 0.20 4.07
N SER A 125 3.50 1.15 4.99
CA SER A 125 2.36 2.01 5.33
C SER A 125 1.88 2.84 4.13
N GLU A 126 2.80 3.38 3.33
CA GLU A 126 2.46 4.07 2.07
C GLU A 126 1.77 3.12 1.08
N LYS A 127 2.26 1.88 0.94
CA LYS A 127 1.60 0.87 0.09
C LYS A 127 0.22 0.50 0.62
N GLU A 128 0.05 0.31 1.92
CA GLU A 128 -1.24 -0.03 2.54
C GLU A 128 -2.27 1.08 2.33
N THR A 129 -1.88 2.33 2.58
CA THR A 129 -2.72 3.51 2.32
C THR A 129 -3.06 3.63 0.83
N GLY A 130 -2.08 3.41 -0.06
CA GLY A 130 -2.31 3.37 -1.51
C GLY A 130 -3.29 2.28 -1.94
N VAL A 131 -3.21 1.08 -1.34
CA VAL A 131 -4.17 -0.01 -1.58
C VAL A 131 -5.55 0.35 -1.05
N ALA A 132 -5.65 0.96 0.13
CA ALA A 132 -6.91 1.40 0.71
C ALA A 132 -7.61 2.43 -0.20
N VAL A 133 -6.90 3.43 -0.69
CA VAL A 133 -7.42 4.44 -1.63
C VAL A 133 -7.86 3.81 -2.96
N ARG A 134 -7.09 2.85 -3.49
CA ARG A 134 -7.49 2.14 -4.72
C ARG A 134 -8.75 1.31 -4.51
N ARG A 135 -8.90 0.66 -3.36
CA ARG A 135 -10.12 -0.10 -3.00
C ARG A 135 -11.35 0.81 -2.91
N THR A 136 -11.23 1.96 -2.25
CA THR A 136 -12.37 2.90 -2.16
C THR A 136 -12.73 3.45 -3.55
N LYS A 137 -11.75 3.79 -4.38
CA LYS A 137 -11.99 4.22 -5.76
C LYS A 137 -12.67 3.13 -6.60
N LEU A 138 -12.22 1.88 -6.50
CA LEU A 138 -12.85 0.74 -7.17
C LEU A 138 -14.30 0.54 -6.72
N ALA A 139 -14.58 0.66 -5.42
CA ALA A 139 -15.93 0.56 -4.89
C ALA A 139 -16.85 1.68 -5.42
N GLN A 140 -16.35 2.93 -5.45
CA GLN A 140 -17.09 4.07 -6.01
C GLN A 140 -17.35 3.90 -7.51
N THR A 141 -16.35 3.50 -8.28
CA THR A 141 -16.52 3.23 -9.71
C THR A 141 -17.52 2.09 -9.93
N GLY A 142 -17.45 1.03 -9.12
CA GLY A 142 -18.42 -0.07 -9.13
C GLY A 142 -19.86 0.44 -8.94
N GLN A 143 -20.10 1.24 -7.91
CA GLN A 143 -21.41 1.87 -7.65
C GLN A 143 -21.88 2.76 -8.80
N GLN A 144 -20.99 3.56 -9.39
CA GLN A 144 -21.33 4.38 -10.56
C GLN A 144 -21.70 3.53 -11.77
N THR A 145 -20.98 2.44 -12.05
CA THR A 145 -21.33 1.51 -13.13
C THR A 145 -22.66 0.82 -12.89
N GLU A 146 -22.98 0.43 -11.66
CA GLU A 146 -24.28 -0.17 -11.34
C GLU A 146 -25.41 0.85 -11.46
N ALA A 147 -25.21 2.08 -10.98
CA ALA A 147 -26.19 3.16 -11.15
C ALA A 147 -26.43 3.48 -12.62
N ALA A 148 -25.38 3.61 -13.44
CA ALA A 148 -25.49 3.84 -14.88
C ALA A 148 -26.19 2.67 -15.59
N ARG A 149 -25.93 1.43 -15.20
CA ARG A 149 -26.64 0.25 -15.74
C ARG A 149 -28.13 0.28 -15.38
N ALA A 150 -28.46 0.61 -14.14
CA ALA A 150 -29.86 0.71 -13.71
C ALA A 150 -30.59 1.84 -14.44
N GLU A 151 -29.93 2.97 -14.70
CA GLU A 151 -30.48 4.07 -15.49
C GLU A 151 -30.69 3.68 -16.95
N LEU A 152 -29.73 2.96 -17.57
CA LEU A 152 -29.89 2.43 -18.92
C LEU A 152 -31.11 1.50 -19.02
N VAL A 153 -31.32 0.61 -18.05
CA VAL A 153 -32.48 -0.28 -18.03
C VAL A 153 -33.79 0.52 -17.99
N LYS A 154 -33.87 1.56 -17.15
CA LYS A 154 -35.05 2.44 -17.10
C LYS A 154 -35.28 3.17 -18.43
N MET A 155 -34.23 3.74 -19.01
CA MET A 155 -34.34 4.44 -20.29
C MET A 155 -34.77 3.48 -21.42
N THR A 156 -34.32 2.23 -21.41
CA THR A 156 -34.79 1.23 -22.38
C THR A 156 -36.26 0.89 -22.20
N GLU A 157 -36.74 0.76 -20.95
CA GLU A 157 -38.16 0.54 -20.67
C GLU A 157 -39.02 1.74 -21.10
N GLU A 158 -38.56 2.97 -20.84
CA GLU A 158 -39.23 4.20 -21.28
C GLU A 158 -39.30 4.31 -22.80
N LEU A 159 -38.21 3.93 -23.50
CA LEU A 159 -38.19 3.88 -24.96
C LEU A 159 -39.21 2.86 -25.50
N GLU A 160 -39.29 1.66 -24.94
CA GLU A 160 -40.28 0.65 -25.35
C GLU A 160 -41.72 1.17 -25.15
N GLN A 161 -42.00 1.83 -24.02
CA GLN A 161 -43.31 2.43 -23.76
C GLN A 161 -43.65 3.55 -24.75
N LEU A 162 -42.69 4.42 -25.08
CA LEU A 162 -42.86 5.47 -26.06
C LEU A 162 -43.10 4.91 -27.46
N GLU A 163 -42.36 3.86 -27.86
CA GLU A 163 -42.56 3.18 -29.14
C GLU A 163 -43.96 2.58 -29.25
N GLN A 164 -44.45 1.92 -28.19
CA GLN A 164 -45.82 1.38 -28.12
C GLN A 164 -46.86 2.51 -28.22
N ALA A 165 -46.70 3.60 -27.45
CA ALA A 165 -47.62 4.73 -27.50
C ALA A 165 -47.68 5.37 -28.90
N VAL A 166 -46.53 5.50 -29.58
CA VAL A 166 -46.47 5.99 -30.96
C VAL A 166 -47.18 5.03 -31.92
N ALA A 167 -47.03 3.72 -31.75
CA ALA A 167 -47.72 2.73 -32.56
C ALA A 167 -49.25 2.82 -32.38
N ASP A 168 -49.72 2.93 -31.14
CA ASP A 168 -51.15 3.07 -30.82
C ASP A 168 -51.76 4.35 -31.39
N LEU A 169 -51.05 5.48 -31.25
CA LEU A 169 -51.49 6.77 -31.81
C LEU A 169 -51.58 6.73 -33.33
N LYS A 170 -50.64 6.05 -34.00
CA LYS A 170 -50.70 5.84 -35.46
C LYS A 170 -51.93 5.00 -35.84
N ALA A 171 -52.21 3.92 -35.12
CA ALA A 171 -53.36 3.07 -35.36
C ALA A 171 -54.70 3.82 -35.15
N LEU A 172 -54.80 4.62 -34.09
CA LEU A 172 -55.97 5.47 -33.82
C LEU A 172 -56.22 6.49 -34.92
N ARG A 173 -55.16 7.18 -35.37
CA ARG A 173 -55.26 8.17 -36.45
C ARG A 173 -55.75 7.54 -37.76
N GLN A 174 -55.27 6.35 -38.09
CA GLN A 174 -55.70 5.63 -39.29
C GLN A 174 -57.19 5.26 -39.24
N ARG A 175 -57.72 4.91 -38.06
CA ARG A 175 -59.17 4.66 -37.87
C ARG A 175 -60.01 5.92 -37.99
N GLN A 176 -59.54 7.05 -37.45
CA GLN A 176 -60.28 8.32 -37.48
C GLN A 176 -60.39 8.92 -38.89
N GLN A 177 -59.42 8.68 -39.78
CA GLN A 177 -59.48 9.15 -41.17
C GLN A 177 -60.66 8.57 -42.00
N GLN A 178 -61.35 7.53 -41.53
CA GLN A 178 -62.42 6.83 -42.29
C GLN A 178 -63.87 7.26 -41.95
N THR A 179 -64.09 8.31 -41.15
CA THR A 179 -65.45 8.72 -40.73
C THR A 179 -65.82 10.10 -41.29
N TYR A 180 -66.76 10.15 -42.25
CA TYR A 180 -67.34 11.38 -42.80
C TYR A 180 -68.73 11.65 -42.22
N SER A 181 -69.05 12.92 -41.97
CA SER A 181 -70.36 13.35 -41.45
C SER A 181 -71.01 14.34 -42.42
N LEU A 182 -72.17 13.97 -42.96
CA LEU A 182 -72.97 14.83 -43.84
C LEU A 182 -73.87 15.75 -43.01
N VAL A 183 -73.77 17.06 -43.21
CA VAL A 183 -74.55 18.07 -42.48
C VAL A 183 -75.46 18.81 -43.46
N PRO A 184 -76.80 18.69 -43.38
CA PRO A 184 -77.71 19.35 -44.31
C PRO A 184 -77.71 20.87 -44.12
N TYR A 185 -77.59 21.60 -45.23
CA TYR A 185 -77.61 23.07 -45.26
C TYR A 185 -79.02 23.64 -45.15
N LYS A 186 -79.28 24.52 -44.18
CA LYS A 186 -80.60 25.18 -43.99
C LYS A 186 -80.66 26.53 -44.70
N GLY A 187 -81.18 26.56 -45.93
CA GLY A 187 -81.41 27.79 -46.70
C GLY A 187 -82.81 28.41 -46.50
N LYS A 188 -82.95 29.71 -46.80
CA LYS A 188 -84.22 30.47 -46.70
C LYS A 188 -85.35 29.97 -47.61
N GLN A 189 -85.02 29.22 -48.66
CA GLN A 189 -85.94 28.61 -49.64
C GLN A 189 -85.92 27.07 -49.55
N GLY A 190 -85.31 26.52 -48.49
CA GLY A 190 -85.09 25.08 -48.34
C GLY A 190 -86.29 24.38 -47.70
N ASP A 191 -86.71 23.28 -48.32
CA ASP A 191 -87.66 22.37 -47.71
C ASP A 191 -86.98 21.58 -46.59
N ASN A 192 -87.49 21.70 -45.36
CA ASN A 192 -86.85 21.13 -44.16
C ASN A 192 -87.40 19.73 -43.82
N ARG A 193 -87.84 18.99 -44.86
CA ARG A 193 -88.19 17.57 -44.77
C ARG A 193 -86.94 16.75 -44.49
N LYS A 194 -87.05 15.76 -43.59
CA LYS A 194 -85.96 14.83 -43.31
C LYS A 194 -85.90 13.79 -44.46
N PRO A 195 -84.85 13.79 -45.30
CA PRO A 195 -84.75 12.82 -46.37
C PRO A 195 -84.43 11.42 -45.84
N LEU A 196 -84.91 10.42 -46.56
CA LEU A 196 -84.35 9.08 -46.56
C LEU A 196 -83.11 9.10 -47.47
N TYR A 197 -81.93 8.86 -46.91
CA TYR A 197 -80.68 8.90 -47.65
C TYR A 197 -80.38 7.53 -48.27
N VAL A 198 -80.12 7.53 -49.58
CA VAL A 198 -79.70 6.33 -50.32
C VAL A 198 -78.46 6.66 -51.13
N GLU A 199 -77.37 5.96 -50.86
CA GLU A 199 -76.13 6.11 -51.60
C GLU A 199 -76.09 5.10 -52.75
N CYS A 200 -75.94 5.62 -53.96
CA CYS A 200 -75.82 4.85 -55.19
C CYS A 200 -74.33 4.62 -55.48
N THR A 201 -73.91 3.35 -55.45
CA THR A 201 -72.52 2.93 -55.70
C THR A 201 -72.47 2.01 -56.93
N ALA A 202 -71.26 1.70 -57.41
CA ALA A 202 -71.05 0.73 -58.49
C ALA A 202 -71.58 -0.68 -58.15
N HIS A 203 -71.66 -1.02 -56.87
CA HIS A 203 -72.01 -2.35 -56.39
C HIS A 203 -73.48 -2.48 -55.97
N GLY A 204 -74.23 -1.38 -55.92
CA GLY A 204 -75.63 -1.37 -55.53
C GLY A 204 -76.02 -0.15 -54.71
N LEU A 205 -77.04 -0.30 -53.86
CA LEU A 205 -77.62 0.77 -53.05
C LEU A 205 -77.30 0.59 -51.57
N ILE A 206 -76.84 1.65 -50.92
CA ILE A 206 -76.61 1.66 -49.47
C ILE A 206 -77.60 2.64 -48.85
N PHE A 207 -78.47 2.13 -47.98
CA PHE A 207 -79.43 2.95 -47.28
C PHE A 207 -78.88 3.38 -45.91
N HIS A 208 -79.04 4.66 -45.60
CA HIS A 208 -78.58 5.27 -44.35
C HIS A 208 -79.77 5.53 -43.41
N PRO A 209 -79.55 5.53 -42.07
CA PRO A 209 -78.26 5.57 -41.36
C PRO A 209 -77.64 4.19 -41.03
N ASP A 210 -78.38 3.10 -41.23
CA ASP A 210 -78.02 1.75 -40.81
C ASP A 210 -77.04 1.02 -41.76
N ARG A 211 -76.68 1.65 -42.88
CA ARG A 211 -75.81 1.11 -43.94
C ARG A 211 -76.29 -0.23 -44.50
N THR A 212 -77.60 -0.44 -44.53
CA THR A 212 -78.17 -1.65 -45.15
C THR A 212 -77.93 -1.58 -46.65
N ALA A 213 -77.16 -2.53 -47.18
CA ALA A 213 -76.82 -2.59 -48.59
C ALA A 213 -77.72 -3.58 -49.35
N LEU A 214 -78.23 -3.14 -50.50
CA LEU A 214 -78.76 -4.01 -51.55
C LEU A 214 -77.68 -4.15 -52.61
N GLU A 215 -77.02 -5.30 -52.62
CA GLU A 215 -75.86 -5.59 -53.47
C GLU A 215 -76.29 -6.27 -54.79
N GLY A 216 -75.70 -5.83 -55.91
CA GLY A 216 -75.87 -6.44 -57.22
C GLY A 216 -76.25 -5.46 -58.33
N VAL A 217 -75.74 -5.70 -59.55
CA VAL A 217 -76.01 -4.89 -60.77
C VAL A 217 -77.49 -4.92 -61.19
N LYS A 218 -78.29 -5.81 -60.60
CA LYS A 218 -79.73 -5.97 -60.81
C LYS A 218 -80.42 -6.26 -59.47
N PHE A 219 -80.33 -5.35 -58.51
CA PHE A 219 -81.28 -5.35 -57.39
C PHE A 219 -82.70 -5.41 -57.95
N SER A 220 -83.58 -6.21 -57.35
CA SER A 220 -84.94 -6.30 -57.88
C SER A 220 -85.71 -5.03 -57.55
N ALA A 221 -86.56 -4.59 -58.47
CA ALA A 221 -87.43 -3.44 -58.23
C ALA A 221 -88.34 -3.67 -57.01
N ALA A 222 -88.67 -4.93 -56.71
CA ALA A 222 -89.45 -5.31 -55.54
C ALA A 222 -88.69 -5.08 -54.22
N GLU A 223 -87.40 -5.44 -54.15
CA GLU A 223 -86.56 -5.24 -52.96
C GLU A 223 -86.36 -3.76 -52.64
N VAL A 224 -86.08 -2.95 -53.66
CA VAL A 224 -85.94 -1.49 -53.49
C VAL A 224 -87.23 -0.88 -52.98
N ARG A 225 -88.37 -1.23 -53.60
CA ARG A 225 -89.67 -0.74 -53.14
C ARG A 225 -90.00 -1.17 -51.73
N ALA A 226 -89.81 -2.45 -51.41
CA ALA A 226 -90.09 -2.98 -50.08
C ALA A 226 -89.26 -2.25 -49.01
N GLU A 227 -87.98 -2.02 -49.29
CA GLU A 227 -87.07 -1.39 -48.35
C GLU A 227 -87.32 0.13 -48.21
N VAL A 228 -87.67 0.81 -49.30
CA VAL A 228 -88.12 2.22 -49.26
C VAL A 228 -89.45 2.35 -48.50
N GLN A 229 -90.45 1.52 -48.79
CA GLN A 229 -91.74 1.54 -48.10
C GLN A 229 -91.60 1.23 -46.60
N LYS A 230 -90.77 0.25 -46.25
CA LYS A 230 -90.44 -0.07 -44.86
C LYS A 230 -89.83 1.14 -44.13
N ARG A 231 -88.89 1.85 -44.75
CA ARG A 231 -88.30 3.06 -44.17
C ARG A 231 -89.29 4.22 -44.07
N ILE A 232 -90.17 4.40 -45.05
CA ILE A 232 -91.25 5.40 -44.99
C ILE A 232 -92.17 5.11 -43.80
N LEU A 233 -92.59 3.85 -43.61
CA LEU A 233 -93.42 3.43 -42.48
C LEU A 233 -92.70 3.63 -41.12
N GLN A 234 -91.41 3.33 -41.05
CA GLN A 234 -90.60 3.54 -39.86
C GLN A 234 -90.44 5.03 -39.53
N GLN A 235 -90.23 5.87 -40.53
CA GLN A 235 -90.15 7.32 -40.36
C GLN A 235 -91.49 7.88 -39.90
N GLY A 236 -92.61 7.48 -40.52
CA GLY A 236 -93.96 7.91 -40.11
C GLY A 236 -94.30 7.50 -38.67
N LYS A 237 -93.93 6.28 -38.24
CA LYS A 237 -94.08 5.85 -36.83
C LYS A 237 -93.25 6.72 -35.88
N THR A 238 -92.01 7.03 -36.26
CA THR A 238 -91.11 7.85 -35.43
C THR A 238 -91.60 9.30 -35.34
N GLU A 239 -92.15 9.85 -36.42
CA GLU A 239 -92.70 11.21 -36.47
C GLU A 239 -94.04 11.33 -35.72
N ALA A 240 -94.88 10.28 -35.75
CA ALA A 240 -96.11 10.20 -34.96
C ALA A 240 -95.82 10.18 -33.44
N VAL A 241 -94.79 9.44 -33.01
CA VAL A 241 -94.34 9.42 -31.61
C VAL A 241 -93.73 10.77 -31.19
N ALA A 242 -93.10 11.49 -32.13
CA ALA A 242 -92.52 12.82 -31.90
C ALA A 242 -93.52 13.99 -32.03
N GLY A 243 -94.81 13.72 -32.23
CA GLY A 243 -95.88 14.74 -32.29
C GLY A 243 -95.82 15.68 -33.50
N LYS A 244 -95.12 15.30 -34.57
CA LYS A 244 -94.99 16.12 -35.79
C LYS A 244 -96.07 15.77 -36.82
N THR A 245 -96.54 16.78 -37.55
CA THR A 245 -97.48 16.61 -38.67
C THR A 245 -96.85 15.69 -39.72
N SER A 246 -97.57 14.65 -40.16
CA SER A 246 -97.09 13.68 -41.15
C SER A 246 -96.72 14.42 -42.45
N GLN A 247 -95.41 14.59 -42.70
CA GLN A 247 -94.91 15.19 -43.94
C GLN A 247 -94.82 14.11 -45.03
N LYS A 248 -94.98 14.53 -46.29
CA LYS A 248 -94.82 13.62 -47.43
C LYS A 248 -93.35 13.14 -47.46
N PRO A 249 -93.08 11.83 -47.54
CA PRO A 249 -91.71 11.30 -47.52
C PRO A 249 -90.89 11.87 -48.68
N TYR A 250 -89.59 12.06 -48.44
CA TYR A 250 -88.64 12.59 -49.42
C TYR A 250 -87.40 11.69 -49.48
N LEU A 251 -87.00 11.29 -50.68
CA LEU A 251 -85.83 10.45 -50.92
C LEU A 251 -84.68 11.30 -51.46
N LEU A 252 -83.52 11.31 -50.77
CA LEU A 252 -82.31 11.95 -51.27
C LEU A 252 -81.30 10.89 -51.69
N MET A 253 -81.00 10.85 -52.98
CA MET A 253 -80.04 9.92 -53.56
C MET A 253 -78.65 10.56 -53.64
N LEU A 254 -77.67 9.99 -52.95
CA LEU A 254 -76.27 10.39 -53.01
C LEU A 254 -75.58 9.55 -54.09
N VAL A 255 -75.25 10.16 -55.22
CA VAL A 255 -74.73 9.44 -56.39
C VAL A 255 -73.21 9.58 -56.44
N ARG A 256 -72.49 8.46 -56.27
CA ARG A 256 -71.04 8.40 -56.52
C ARG A 256 -70.72 8.42 -58.02
N PRO A 257 -69.51 8.80 -58.45
CA PRO A 257 -69.14 8.85 -59.86
C PRO A 257 -69.40 7.53 -60.59
N ASP A 258 -69.16 6.41 -59.91
CA ASP A 258 -69.34 5.05 -60.46
C ASP A 258 -70.75 4.47 -60.22
N GLY A 259 -71.64 5.21 -59.56
CA GLY A 259 -72.96 4.74 -59.10
C GLY A 259 -74.13 5.09 -60.02
N ILE A 260 -73.87 5.63 -61.21
CA ILE A 260 -74.93 6.17 -62.09
C ILE A 260 -75.91 5.09 -62.59
N ALA A 261 -75.44 3.87 -62.83
CA ALA A 261 -76.30 2.75 -63.21
C ALA A 261 -77.31 2.39 -62.09
N SER A 262 -76.85 2.37 -60.83
CA SER A 262 -77.68 2.11 -59.65
C SER A 262 -78.70 3.22 -59.42
N TYR A 263 -78.35 4.47 -59.71
CA TYR A 263 -79.29 5.61 -59.65
C TYR A 263 -80.47 5.42 -60.61
N TYR A 264 -80.22 5.17 -61.90
CA TYR A 264 -81.29 4.95 -62.87
C TYR A 264 -82.09 3.66 -62.59
N GLY A 265 -81.43 2.61 -62.08
CA GLY A 265 -82.11 1.40 -61.63
C GLY A 265 -83.10 1.67 -60.49
N THR A 266 -82.74 2.56 -59.57
CA THR A 266 -83.59 2.96 -58.43
C THR A 266 -84.78 3.79 -58.88
N LEU A 267 -84.57 4.77 -59.76
CA LEU A 267 -85.64 5.56 -60.35
C LEU A 267 -86.69 4.68 -61.03
N ARG A 268 -86.23 3.71 -61.83
CA ARG A 268 -87.12 2.75 -62.50
C ARG A 268 -87.86 1.85 -61.51
N ALA A 269 -87.22 1.47 -60.39
CA ALA A 269 -87.88 0.66 -59.37
C ALA A 269 -89.01 1.42 -58.66
N LEU A 270 -88.90 2.75 -58.56
CA LEU A 270 -89.80 3.61 -57.81
C LEU A 270 -90.81 4.38 -58.68
N GLU A 271 -90.88 4.09 -59.98
CA GLU A 271 -91.77 4.79 -60.94
C GLU A 271 -93.25 4.74 -60.53
N ASP A 272 -93.70 3.62 -59.96
CA ASP A 272 -95.09 3.42 -59.52
C ASP A 272 -95.36 3.88 -58.06
N VAL A 273 -94.40 4.59 -57.43
CA VAL A 273 -94.50 5.03 -56.03
C VAL A 273 -94.64 6.55 -55.98
N GLU A 274 -95.72 7.06 -55.38
CA GLU A 274 -95.90 8.49 -55.14
C GLU A 274 -94.93 9.02 -54.06
N LEU A 275 -93.70 9.31 -54.47
CA LEU A 275 -92.61 9.77 -53.60
C LEU A 275 -91.87 10.94 -54.23
N ASP A 276 -91.59 11.99 -53.45
CA ASP A 276 -90.76 13.09 -53.90
C ASP A 276 -89.29 12.68 -53.76
N PHE A 277 -88.46 12.94 -54.76
CA PHE A 277 -87.05 12.57 -54.74
C PHE A 277 -86.14 13.70 -55.23
N GLY A 278 -84.90 13.69 -54.77
CA GLY A 278 -83.82 14.51 -55.27
C GLY A 278 -82.49 13.74 -55.27
N TYR A 279 -81.47 14.33 -55.86
CA TYR A 279 -80.15 13.73 -55.93
C TYR A 279 -79.03 14.75 -55.70
N GLU A 280 -77.92 14.29 -55.13
CA GLU A 280 -76.68 15.03 -55.00
C GLU A 280 -75.51 14.14 -55.42
N PHE A 281 -74.57 14.71 -56.18
CA PHE A 281 -73.33 14.01 -56.49
C PHE A 281 -72.37 14.11 -55.31
N ILE A 282 -71.80 12.98 -54.91
CA ILE A 282 -70.77 12.89 -53.88
C ILE A 282 -69.51 12.29 -54.48
N GLU A 283 -68.34 12.72 -54.04
CA GLU A 283 -67.05 12.13 -54.44
C GLU A 283 -66.76 10.82 -53.70
#